data_AF-A0A1F7LLK2-F1
#
_entry.id   AF-A0A1F7LLK2-F1
#
_cell.length_a   1.000
_cell.length_b   1.000
_cell.length_c   1.000
_cell.angle_alpha   90.00
_cell.angle_beta   90.00
_cell.angle_gamma   90.00
#
_symmetry.space_group_name_H-M   'P 1'
#
loop_
_entity.id
_entity.type
_entity.pdbx_description
1 polymer ?
#
loop_
_entity_poly.entity_id
_entity_poly.type
_entity_poly.pdbx_seq_one_letter_code
_entity_poly.pdbx_strand_id
1 'polypeptide(L)'
;MIARLCCSVLLSLLGLLTVATPTAAEWVLWETSGMEKPGEPDRWSPTDGFPTSGDCRSQMDRLVALGKQDPAAKRFKDNVVSNVVFFKLEDGRVLTKMYLCYPLPLDPRGPTGR
;
A
#
# COMPACT_ATOMS: atom_id res chain seq x y z
N MET A 1 19.85 40.93 -50.22
CA MET A 1 19.66 39.47 -50.03
C MET A 1 20.15 39.10 -48.64
N ILE A 2 19.24 39.01 -47.67
CA ILE A 2 19.55 38.64 -46.28
C ILE A 2 19.44 37.11 -46.21
N ALA A 3 20.58 36.44 -46.33
CA ALA A 3 20.71 35.02 -46.07
C ALA A 3 21.62 34.87 -44.86
N ARG A 4 21.09 34.37 -43.74
CA ARG A 4 21.77 33.74 -42.59
C ARG A 4 20.93 33.99 -41.34
N LEU A 5 19.87 33.22 -41.13
CA LEU A 5 19.17 33.12 -39.84
C LEU A 5 18.25 31.88 -39.82
N CYS A 6 18.70 30.73 -40.32
CA CYS A 6 17.90 29.49 -40.34
C CYS A 6 18.67 28.26 -39.83
N CYS A 7 19.72 28.42 -39.01
CA CYS A 7 20.47 27.27 -38.48
C CYS A 7 20.53 27.19 -36.95
N SER A 8 19.95 28.13 -36.21
CA SER A 8 20.06 28.14 -34.75
C SER A 8 18.81 27.65 -34.02
N VAL A 9 17.71 27.35 -34.73
CA VAL A 9 16.42 26.98 -34.10
C VAL A 9 16.18 25.46 -34.08
N LEU A 10 16.98 24.67 -34.81
CA LEU A 10 16.84 23.21 -34.85
C LEU A 10 17.49 22.46 -33.68
N LEU A 11 18.27 23.15 -32.83
CA LEU A 11 18.95 22.53 -31.68
C LEU A 11 18.14 22.55 -30.38
N SER A 12 16.96 23.17 -30.36
CA SER A 12 16.16 23.33 -29.13
C SER A 12 15.10 22.23 -28.93
N LEU A 13 15.04 21.23 -29.81
CA LEU A 13 14.03 20.16 -29.80
C LEU A 13 14.53 18.82 -29.24
N LEU A 14 15.70 18.78 -28.61
CA LEU A 14 16.01 17.75 -27.61
C LEU A 14 15.38 18.16 -26.27
N GLY A 15 14.06 18.30 -26.26
CA GLY A 15 13.29 18.24 -25.03
C GLY A 15 13.53 16.86 -24.45
N LEU A 16 14.30 16.80 -23.36
CA LEU A 16 14.49 15.58 -22.58
C LEU A 16 13.12 15.03 -22.23
N LEU A 17 12.69 14.00 -22.97
CA LEU A 17 11.77 13.00 -22.45
C LEU A 17 12.53 12.30 -21.33
N THR A 18 12.52 12.89 -20.14
CA THR A 18 12.75 12.15 -18.90
C THR A 18 11.62 11.13 -18.83
N VAL A 19 11.87 9.94 -19.36
CA VAL A 19 11.09 8.76 -19.02
C VAL A 19 11.29 8.63 -17.51
N ALA A 20 10.28 9.02 -16.73
CA ALA A 20 10.22 8.65 -15.33
C ALA A 20 10.20 7.12 -15.33
N THR A 21 11.36 6.52 -15.16
CA THR A 21 11.46 5.10 -14.85
C THR A 21 10.57 4.89 -13.63
N PRO A 22 9.54 4.02 -13.69
CA PRO A 22 8.81 3.68 -12.49
C PRO A 22 9.86 3.22 -11.48
N THR A 23 9.98 3.95 -10.38
CA THR A 23 10.84 3.54 -9.27
C THR A 23 10.34 2.15 -8.88
N ALA A 24 11.22 1.15 -9.03
CA ALA A 24 10.87 -0.22 -8.68
C ALA A 24 10.31 -0.23 -7.25
N ALA A 25 9.21 -0.94 -7.03
CA ALA A 25 8.64 -1.03 -5.69
C ALA A 25 9.69 -1.63 -4.74
N GLU A 26 10.12 -0.88 -3.73
CA GLU A 26 11.08 -1.32 -2.71
C GLU A 26 10.36 -1.79 -1.44
N TRP A 27 9.09 -1.42 -1.27
CA TRP A 27 8.25 -1.73 -0.13
C TRP A 27 6.93 -2.33 -0.58
N VAL A 28 6.38 -3.27 0.18
CA VAL A 28 5.12 -3.93 -0.10
C VAL A 28 4.20 -3.80 1.10
N LEU A 29 2.96 -3.40 0.81
CA LEU A 29 1.86 -3.45 1.76
C LEU A 29 1.24 -4.85 1.73
N TRP A 30 1.10 -5.43 2.91
CA TRP A 30 0.51 -6.75 3.14
C TRP A 30 -0.79 -6.58 3.91
N GLU A 31 -1.79 -7.36 3.57
CA GLU A 31 -3.07 -7.43 4.27
C GLU A 31 -3.35 -8.87 4.70
N THR A 32 -3.92 -9.05 5.88
CA THR A 32 -4.68 -10.25 6.23
C THR A 32 -6.08 -9.83 6.67
N SER A 33 -7.06 -10.67 6.36
CA SER A 33 -8.42 -10.52 6.83
C SER A 33 -8.96 -11.86 7.27
N GLY A 34 -9.51 -11.92 8.49
CA GLY A 34 -9.90 -13.19 9.06
C GLY A 34 -10.86 -13.03 10.22
N MET A 35 -11.68 -14.06 10.39
CA MET A 35 -12.31 -14.33 11.67
C MET A 35 -11.23 -14.93 12.56
N GLU A 36 -11.05 -14.41 13.78
CA GLU A 36 -10.11 -15.02 14.73
C GLU A 36 -10.51 -16.48 14.96
N LYS A 37 -9.66 -17.40 14.49
CA LYS A 37 -9.85 -18.84 14.63
C LYS A 37 -8.62 -19.42 15.31
N PRO A 38 -8.77 -20.00 16.51
CA PRO A 38 -7.65 -20.60 17.21
C PRO A 38 -6.94 -21.65 16.33
N GLY A 39 -5.63 -21.47 16.12
CA GLY A 39 -4.77 -22.42 15.42
C GLY A 39 -4.77 -22.35 13.89
N GLU A 40 -5.52 -21.43 13.26
CA GLU A 40 -5.40 -21.18 11.82
C GLU A 40 -4.36 -20.05 11.59
N PRO A 41 -3.32 -20.26 10.74
CA PRO A 41 -2.37 -19.19 10.44
C PRO A 41 -3.02 -18.05 9.67
N ASP A 42 -2.57 -16.82 9.93
CA ASP A 42 -3.02 -15.64 9.20
C ASP A 42 -2.65 -15.73 7.72
N ARG A 43 -3.63 -15.57 6.84
CA ARG A 43 -3.42 -15.61 5.38
C ARG A 43 -3.07 -14.22 4.86
N TRP A 44 -1.77 -13.96 4.76
CA TRP A 44 -1.25 -12.71 4.22
C TRP A 44 -1.29 -12.67 2.70
N SER A 45 -1.71 -11.53 2.16
CA SER A 45 -1.69 -11.24 0.73
C SER A 45 -0.98 -9.89 0.48
N PRO A 46 -0.08 -9.80 -0.50
CA PRO A 46 0.47 -8.52 -0.91
C PRO A 46 -0.62 -7.73 -1.64
N THR A 47 -0.76 -6.44 -1.36
CA THR A 47 -1.75 -5.56 -2.00
C THR A 47 -1.09 -4.64 -3.02
N ASP A 48 -0.17 -3.79 -2.56
CA ASP A 48 0.43 -2.70 -3.34
C ASP A 48 1.93 -2.59 -3.07
N GLY A 49 2.68 -2.15 -4.09
CA GLY A 49 4.11 -1.86 -4.02
C GLY A 49 4.40 -0.36 -3.99
N PHE A 50 5.39 0.05 -3.20
CA PHE A 50 5.74 1.45 -2.95
C PHE A 50 7.25 1.70 -3.12
N PRO A 51 7.64 2.85 -3.68
CA PRO A 51 9.06 3.21 -3.79
C PRO A 51 9.73 3.46 -2.45
N THR A 52 9.00 3.96 -1.45
CA THR A 52 9.56 4.31 -0.15
C THR A 52 8.75 3.72 1.01
N SER A 53 9.40 3.57 2.17
CA SER A 53 8.72 3.15 3.40
C SER A 53 7.66 4.16 3.85
N GLY A 54 7.87 5.45 3.58
CA GLY A 54 6.94 6.52 3.93
C GLY A 54 5.64 6.44 3.14
N ASP A 55 5.73 6.15 1.85
CA ASP A 55 4.56 5.99 0.98
C ASP A 55 3.74 4.76 1.39
N CYS A 56 4.41 3.63 1.66
CA CYS A 56 3.74 2.43 2.16
C CYS A 56 3.00 2.69 3.48
N ARG A 57 3.69 3.30 4.46
CA ARG A 57 3.09 3.62 5.77
C ARG A 57 1.94 4.59 5.64
N SER A 58 2.06 5.60 4.78
CA SER A 58 0.97 6.56 4.53
C SER A 58 -0.27 5.88 3.95
N GLN A 59 -0.08 4.90 3.04
CA GLN A 59 -1.20 4.10 2.53
C GLN A 59 -1.80 3.20 3.62
N MET A 60 -0.96 2.55 4.43
CA MET A 60 -1.41 1.75 5.58
C MET A 60 -2.26 2.59 6.54
N ASP A 61 -1.77 3.76 6.95
CA ASP A 61 -2.48 4.68 7.85
C ASP A 61 -3.80 5.15 7.26
N ARG A 62 -3.84 5.41 5.95
CA ARG A 62 -5.07 5.72 5.22
C ARG A 62 -6.08 4.57 5.30
N LEU A 63 -5.67 3.32 5.08
CA LEU A 63 -6.56 2.16 5.14
C LEU A 63 -7.09 1.92 6.56
N VAL A 64 -6.22 2.05 7.55
CA VAL A 64 -6.61 1.98 8.97
C VAL A 64 -7.62 3.08 9.31
N ALA A 65 -7.40 4.32 8.84
CA ALA A 65 -8.33 5.42 9.04
C ALA A 65 -9.70 5.18 8.37
N LEU A 66 -9.71 4.62 7.16
CA LEU A 66 -10.94 4.23 6.47
C LEU A 66 -11.68 3.14 7.25
N GLY A 67 -10.97 2.10 7.70
CA GLY A 67 -11.53 1.04 8.54
C GLY A 67 -12.12 1.58 9.84
N LYS A 68 -11.47 2.57 10.47
CA LYS A 68 -11.98 3.24 11.68
C LYS A 68 -13.33 3.93 11.45
N GLN A 69 -13.56 4.45 10.25
CA GLN A 69 -14.79 5.17 9.91
C GLN A 69 -15.95 4.24 9.57
N ASP A 70 -15.67 2.95 9.32
CA ASP A 70 -16.65 1.94 8.96
C ASP A 70 -17.71 1.74 10.08
N PRO A 71 -19.02 1.76 9.76
CA PRO A 71 -20.08 1.54 10.74
C PRO A 71 -19.98 0.21 11.50
N ALA A 72 -19.52 -0.86 10.84
CA ALA A 72 -19.33 -2.17 11.47
C ALA A 72 -18.15 -2.15 12.45
N ALA A 73 -17.13 -1.31 12.20
CA ALA A 73 -16.01 -1.11 13.12
C ALA A 73 -16.41 -0.28 14.34
N LYS A 74 -17.19 0.79 14.16
CA LYS A 74 -17.66 1.68 15.26
C LYS A 74 -18.48 0.98 16.35
N ARG A 75 -18.88 -0.27 16.14
CA ARG A 75 -19.51 -1.14 17.15
C ARG A 75 -18.53 -1.58 18.26
N PHE A 76 -17.22 -1.37 18.08
CA PHE A 76 -16.20 -1.53 19.11
C PHE A 76 -15.80 -0.19 19.71
N LYS A 77 -15.55 -0.17 21.03
CA LYS A 77 -15.01 1.01 21.73
C LYS A 77 -13.60 1.35 21.25
N ASP A 78 -12.78 0.31 21.06
CA ASP A 78 -11.41 0.40 20.52
C ASP A 78 -11.36 -0.36 19.18
N ASN A 79 -11.98 0.21 18.15
CA ASN A 79 -12.14 -0.43 16.84
C ASN A 79 -10.87 -0.48 15.99
N VAL A 80 -9.81 0.19 16.43
CA VAL A 80 -8.47 0.15 15.84
C VAL A 80 -7.44 0.04 16.94
N VAL A 81 -6.54 -0.93 16.82
CA VAL A 81 -5.36 -1.08 17.68
C VAL A 81 -4.14 -1.16 16.76
N SER A 82 -3.33 -0.10 16.76
CA SER A 82 -2.19 0.05 15.83
C SER A 82 -2.62 -0.10 14.36
N ASN A 83 -2.11 -1.11 13.66
CA ASN A 83 -2.36 -1.46 12.27
C ASN A 83 -3.50 -2.50 12.09
N VAL A 84 -4.27 -2.79 13.15
CA VAL A 84 -5.36 -3.76 13.17
C VAL A 84 -6.71 -3.03 13.30
N VAL A 85 -7.67 -3.41 12.48
CA VAL A 85 -9.05 -2.91 12.50
C VAL A 85 -10.00 -4.06 12.82
N PHE A 86 -10.92 -3.82 13.75
CA PHE A 86 -11.92 -4.80 14.20
C PHE A 86 -13.31 -4.41 13.68
N PHE A 87 -14.03 -5.36 13.07
CA PHE A 87 -15.38 -5.17 12.53
C PHE A 87 -16.35 -6.16 13.16
N LYS A 88 -17.49 -5.68 13.68
CA LYS A 88 -18.53 -6.53 14.26
C LYS A 88 -19.60 -6.79 13.20
N LEU A 89 -19.65 -8.03 12.74
CA LEU A 89 -20.63 -8.53 11.78
C LEU A 89 -22.03 -8.57 12.41
N GLU A 90 -23.06 -8.64 11.58
CA GLU A 90 -24.46 -8.64 12.03
C GLU A 90 -24.82 -9.86 12.89
N ASP A 91 -24.21 -11.00 12.60
CA ASP A 91 -24.36 -12.26 13.37
C ASP A 91 -23.54 -12.28 14.68
N GLY A 92 -22.93 -11.15 15.05
CA GLY A 92 -22.16 -10.99 16.28
C GLY A 92 -20.69 -11.43 16.20
N ARG A 93 -20.27 -12.01 15.07
CA ARG A 93 -18.88 -12.38 14.81
C ARG A 93 -17.96 -11.16 14.64
N VAL A 94 -16.68 -11.34 14.93
CA VAL A 94 -15.64 -10.31 14.81
C VAL A 94 -14.68 -10.64 13.66
N LEU A 95 -14.67 -9.80 12.64
CA LEU A 95 -13.68 -9.82 11.57
C LEU A 95 -12.52 -8.89 11.96
N THR A 96 -11.30 -9.36 11.81
CA THR A 96 -10.09 -8.53 11.91
C THR A 96 -9.51 -8.28 10.52
N LYS A 97 -9.01 -7.07 10.31
CA LYS A 97 -8.10 -6.76 9.20
C LYS A 97 -6.82 -6.19 9.77
N MET A 98 -5.68 -6.67 9.27
CA MET A 98 -4.38 -6.19 9.69
C MET A 98 -3.52 -5.86 8.48
N TYR A 99 -2.77 -4.76 8.58
CA TYR A 99 -1.94 -4.23 7.51
C TYR A 99 -0.47 -4.17 7.92
N LEU A 100 0.48 -4.54 7.06
CA LEU A 100 1.91 -4.46 7.35
C LEU A 100 2.70 -3.91 6.16
N CYS A 101 3.69 -3.07 6.43
CA CYS A 101 4.64 -2.61 5.42
C CYS A 101 6.01 -3.26 5.62
N TYR A 102 6.49 -3.99 4.62
CA TYR A 102 7.80 -4.63 4.61
C TYR A 102 8.63 -4.19 3.40
N PRO A 103 9.96 -4.01 3.55
CA PRO A 103 10.83 -3.83 2.39
C PRO A 103 10.93 -5.14 1.63
N LEU A 104 11.06 -5.09 0.30
CA LEU A 104 11.52 -6.24 -0.46
C LEU A 104 12.96 -6.61 -0.04
N PRO A 105 13.31 -7.91 0.01
CA PRO A 105 12.49 -9.07 -0.36
C PRO A 105 11.72 -9.71 0.82
N LEU A 106 11.49 -8.99 1.92
CA LEU A 106 10.87 -9.58 3.11
C LEU A 106 9.39 -9.92 2.87
N ASP A 107 9.07 -11.19 3.09
CA ASP A 107 7.72 -11.75 3.06
C ASP A 107 7.32 -12.15 4.49
N PRO A 108 6.23 -11.58 5.06
CA PRO A 108 5.79 -11.91 6.42
C PRO A 108 5.31 -13.36 6.58
N ARG A 109 5.04 -14.08 5.47
CA ARG A 109 4.72 -15.53 5.48
C ARG A 109 5.94 -16.40 5.73
N GLY A 110 7.13 -15.81 5.76
CA GLY A 110 8.38 -16.52 5.91
C GLY A 110 8.72 -17.41 4.70
N PRO A 111 9.73 -18.28 4.83
CA PRO A 111 10.30 -19.02 3.70
C PRO A 111 9.35 -20.02 3.04
N THR A 112 8.30 -20.44 3.74
CA THR A 112 7.30 -21.38 3.23
C THR A 112 6.19 -20.71 2.41
N GLY A 113 6.07 -19.37 2.46
CA GLY A 113 5.07 -18.61 1.71
C GLY A 113 3.62 -18.95 2.07
N ARG A 114 3.38 -19.55 3.26
CA ARG A 114 2.07 -19.96 3.77
C ARG A 114 1.74 -19.18 5.02
#